data_AF-A0A7C3CBP9-F1
#
_entry.id   AF-A0A7C3CBP9-F1
#
_cell.length_a   1.000
_cell.length_b   1.000
_cell.length_c   1.000
_cell.angle_alpha   90.00
_cell.angle_beta   90.00
_cell.angle_gamma   90.00
#
_symmetry.space_group_name_H-M   'P 1'
#
loop_
_entity.id
_entity.type
_entity.pdbx_description
1 polymer ?
#
loop_
_entity_poly.entity_id
_entity_poly.type
_entity_poly.pdbx_seq_one_letter_code
_entity_poly.pdbx_strand_id
1 'polypeptide(L)'
;LVTHYHSDHVGGVPAVAERIPIVTFVDYGDYAGGGKRSSELAAAYYAVRSKGRHLVVEPGDRVPLRGVEIDVVAAAGKFLDRALPEGGGPNPACAQTARREEDAGENSKSIAFLLRFGKFRFADLGDLPWNEELKLACPEDKLGEVDVYLTTHHGVDRSGPPALVRALNPRVALMNNGARKGGDPGAFEALQAAPRLESLWQAHYSLKAGGANAPDHRLANIVEGMCGHSLVVKARPDGSFTVMNLRTGYRKEYPALPDN
;
A
#
# COMPACT_ATOMS: atom_id res chain seq x y z
N LEU A 1 -1.22 0.90 12.63
CA LEU A 1 0.13 0.94 12.04
C LEU A 1 0.24 2.26 11.29
N VAL A 2 1.37 2.96 11.42
CA VAL A 2 1.69 4.17 10.66
C VAL A 2 2.90 3.82 9.80
N THR A 3 2.77 3.93 8.48
CA THR A 3 3.86 3.56 7.56
C THR A 3 5.02 4.55 7.65
N HIS A 4 4.72 5.85 7.67
CA HIS A 4 5.67 6.94 7.82
C HIS A 4 4.99 8.24 8.26
N TYR A 5 5.76 9.31 8.46
CA TYR A 5 5.32 10.53 9.16
C TYR A 5 4.73 11.66 8.28
N HIS A 6 4.36 11.38 7.02
CA HIS A 6 3.64 12.38 6.22
C HIS A 6 2.20 12.57 6.69
N SER A 7 1.66 13.77 6.42
CA SER A 7 0.37 14.23 6.95
C SER A 7 -0.80 13.31 6.64
N ASP A 8 -0.81 12.70 5.47
CA ASP A 8 -1.87 11.81 5.02
C ASP A 8 -1.72 10.35 5.50
N HIS A 9 -0.65 10.06 6.25
CA HIS A 9 -0.40 8.76 6.89
C HIS A 9 -0.52 8.86 8.41
N VAL A 10 0.13 9.85 9.02
CA VAL A 10 0.15 10.02 10.48
C VAL A 10 -0.87 11.03 11.00
N GLY A 11 -1.30 11.99 10.18
CA GLY A 11 -2.02 13.18 10.65
C GLY A 11 -3.39 12.91 11.25
N GLY A 12 -4.04 11.80 10.88
CA GLY A 12 -5.35 11.40 11.44
C GLY A 12 -5.26 10.70 12.80
N VAL A 13 -4.09 10.21 13.21
CA VAL A 13 -3.96 9.33 14.38
C VAL A 13 -4.42 10.00 15.69
N PRO A 14 -4.07 11.27 15.99
CA PRO A 14 -4.55 11.91 17.22
C PRO A 14 -6.08 11.95 17.32
N ALA A 15 -6.77 12.29 16.22
CA ALA A 15 -8.24 12.34 16.18
C ALA A 15 -8.88 10.94 16.33
N VAL A 16 -8.22 9.90 15.81
CA VAL A 16 -8.65 8.50 16.03
C VAL A 16 -8.47 8.13 17.50
N ALA A 17 -7.34 8.47 18.11
CA ALA A 17 -7.04 8.14 19.51
C ALA A 17 -8.01 8.79 20.52
N GLU A 18 -8.62 9.92 20.17
CA GLU A 18 -9.68 10.57 20.96
C GLU A 18 -11.00 9.79 20.96
N ARG A 19 -11.26 8.97 19.92
CA ARG A 19 -12.56 8.33 19.67
C ARG A 19 -12.51 6.82 19.86
N ILE A 20 -11.36 6.22 19.62
CA ILE A 20 -11.14 4.78 19.63
C ILE A 20 -9.91 4.51 20.48
N PRO A 21 -10.02 3.73 21.58
CA PRO A 21 -8.86 3.33 22.36
C PRO A 21 -7.85 2.56 21.51
N ILE A 22 -6.64 3.11 21.36
CA ILE A 22 -5.53 2.46 20.66
C ILE A 22 -4.66 1.73 21.67
N VAL A 23 -4.60 0.40 21.56
CA VAL A 23 -3.85 -0.45 22.49
C VAL A 23 -2.38 -0.64 22.07
N THR A 24 -2.13 -0.69 20.76
CA THR A 24 -0.80 -0.88 20.19
C THR A 24 -0.60 0.05 19.01
N PHE A 25 0.49 0.82 19.05
CA PHE A 25 1.01 1.63 17.97
C PHE A 25 2.17 0.88 17.32
N VAL A 26 2.12 0.78 15.99
CA VAL A 26 3.16 0.12 15.19
C VAL A 26 3.71 1.16 14.21
N ASP A 27 5.00 1.43 14.27
CA ASP A 27 5.72 2.37 13.40
C ASP A 27 7.20 1.92 13.24
N TYR A 28 8.01 2.68 12.50
CA TYR A 28 9.42 2.33 12.25
C TYR A 28 10.40 2.93 13.27
N GLY A 29 9.91 3.62 14.31
CA GLY A 29 10.74 4.30 15.31
C GLY A 29 10.66 5.82 15.23
N ASP A 30 11.77 6.49 15.47
CA ASP A 30 11.82 7.96 15.47
C ASP A 30 11.84 8.54 14.06
N TYR A 31 11.19 9.68 13.89
CA TYR A 31 11.06 10.40 12.63
C TYR A 31 12.45 10.73 12.10
N ALA A 32 12.72 10.35 10.85
CA ALA A 32 14.04 10.50 10.22
C ALA A 32 14.43 11.97 9.92
N GLY A 33 13.54 12.92 10.19
CA GLY A 33 13.78 14.35 10.02
C GLY A 33 13.20 14.91 8.71
N GLY A 34 13.13 16.25 8.64
CA GLY A 34 12.57 16.97 7.51
C GLY A 34 11.93 18.30 7.92
N GLY A 35 10.86 18.69 7.23
CA GLY A 35 10.24 20.01 7.40
C GLY A 35 9.57 20.22 8.77
N LYS A 36 9.37 21.49 9.13
CA LYS A 36 8.70 21.90 10.38
C LYS A 36 7.35 21.22 10.57
N ARG A 37 6.54 21.18 9.50
CA ARG A 37 5.19 20.60 9.55
C ARG A 37 5.20 19.09 9.87
N SER A 38 6.08 18.33 9.24
CA SER A 38 6.23 16.89 9.50
C SER A 38 6.75 16.64 10.92
N SER A 39 7.64 17.50 11.41
CA SER A 39 8.13 17.44 12.79
C SER A 39 7.00 17.68 13.82
N GLU A 40 6.13 18.67 13.57
CA GLU A 40 4.95 18.93 14.39
C GLU A 40 3.96 17.75 14.38
N LEU A 41 3.76 17.11 13.23
CA LEU A 41 2.90 15.94 13.07
C LEU A 41 3.47 14.72 13.81
N ALA A 42 4.77 14.48 13.71
CA ALA A 42 5.46 13.43 14.46
C ALA A 42 5.32 13.64 15.98
N ALA A 43 5.53 14.88 16.46
CA ALA A 43 5.36 15.22 17.88
C ALA A 43 3.92 14.98 18.37
N ALA A 44 2.91 15.38 17.59
CA ALA A 44 1.50 15.13 17.92
C ALA A 44 1.18 13.62 17.99
N TYR A 45 1.74 12.84 17.07
CA TYR A 45 1.65 11.38 17.09
C TYR A 45 2.34 10.78 18.31
N TYR A 46 3.54 11.23 18.67
CA TYR A 46 4.25 10.72 19.86
C TYR A 46 3.47 10.95 21.15
N ALA A 47 2.78 12.08 21.27
CA ALA A 47 1.95 12.39 22.42
C ALA A 47 0.77 11.41 22.61
N VAL A 48 0.25 10.81 21.53
CA VAL A 48 -0.80 9.78 21.62
C VAL A 48 -0.22 8.37 21.66
N ARG A 49 0.88 8.12 20.94
CA ARG A 49 1.61 6.84 20.94
C ARG A 49 2.07 6.45 22.34
N SER A 50 2.52 7.41 23.14
CA SER A 50 2.99 7.20 24.51
C SER A 50 1.91 6.68 25.48
N LYS A 51 0.63 6.71 25.09
CA LYS A 51 -0.50 6.23 25.88
C LYS A 51 -0.82 4.75 25.67
N GLY A 52 -0.15 4.08 24.72
CA GLY A 52 -0.34 2.66 24.42
C GLY A 52 0.99 1.91 24.32
N ARG A 53 0.92 0.63 23.96
CA ARG A 53 2.13 -0.14 23.64
C ARG A 53 2.71 0.36 22.32
N HIS A 54 4.02 0.48 22.26
CA HIS A 54 4.73 0.87 21.04
C HIS A 54 5.56 -0.31 20.55
N LEU A 55 5.30 -0.74 19.31
CA LEU A 55 6.06 -1.75 18.60
C LEU A 55 6.78 -1.07 17.44
N VAL A 56 8.11 -1.01 17.53
CA VAL A 56 8.98 -0.62 16.42
C VAL A 56 9.26 -1.89 15.61
N VAL A 57 8.99 -1.86 14.31
CA VAL A 57 9.19 -3.02 13.43
C VAL A 57 10.39 -2.85 12.50
N GLU A 58 11.06 -3.96 12.23
CA GLU A 58 12.12 -4.10 11.23
C GLU A 58 11.70 -5.10 10.13
N PRO A 59 12.33 -5.07 8.94
CA PRO A 59 12.09 -6.08 7.92
C PRO A 59 12.37 -7.49 8.44
N GLY A 60 11.46 -8.42 8.19
CA GLY A 60 11.49 -9.78 8.72
C GLY A 60 10.66 -9.97 9.99
N ASP A 61 10.23 -8.89 10.65
CA ASP A 61 9.29 -8.97 11.77
C ASP A 61 7.89 -9.35 11.30
N ARG A 62 7.11 -9.88 12.25
CA ARG A 62 5.67 -10.09 12.10
C ARG A 62 4.86 -9.21 13.02
N VAL A 63 3.87 -8.50 12.47
CA VAL A 63 2.95 -7.71 13.29
C VAL A 63 1.94 -8.65 13.96
N PRO A 64 1.80 -8.65 15.30
CA PRO A 64 0.93 -9.59 15.99
C PRO A 64 -0.54 -9.22 15.80
N LEU A 65 -1.23 -9.93 14.90
CA LEU A 65 -2.67 -9.84 14.71
C LEU A 65 -3.26 -11.25 14.55
N ARG A 66 -4.20 -11.62 15.44
CA ARG A 66 -4.77 -12.99 15.44
C ARG A 66 -5.51 -13.28 14.13
N GLY A 67 -5.24 -14.44 13.56
CA GLY A 67 -5.93 -14.96 12.37
C GLY A 67 -5.33 -14.52 11.04
N VAL A 68 -4.31 -13.65 11.04
CA VAL A 68 -3.60 -13.25 9.83
C VAL A 68 -2.09 -13.26 10.09
N GLU A 69 -1.31 -13.41 9.04
CA GLU A 69 0.14 -13.17 9.07
C GLU A 69 0.42 -11.84 8.39
N ILE A 70 1.25 -11.01 9.01
CA ILE A 70 1.65 -9.70 8.49
C ILE A 70 3.16 -9.64 8.56
N ASP A 71 3.82 -9.93 7.43
CA ASP A 71 5.27 -9.90 7.31
C ASP A 71 5.70 -8.48 6.90
N VAL A 72 6.56 -7.86 7.71
CA VAL A 72 7.14 -6.56 7.41
C VAL A 72 8.29 -6.76 6.41
N VAL A 73 8.19 -6.13 5.25
CA VAL A 73 9.13 -6.34 4.13
C VAL A 73 10.11 -5.18 3.93
N ALA A 74 9.75 -3.99 4.41
CA ALA A 74 10.63 -2.83 4.52
C ALA A 74 10.21 -1.98 5.72
N ALA A 75 11.17 -1.31 6.36
CA ALA A 75 10.93 -0.33 7.41
C ALA A 75 12.20 0.50 7.64
N ALA A 76 12.06 1.80 7.94
CA ALA A 76 13.19 2.68 8.27
C ALA A 76 14.32 2.73 7.20
N GLY A 77 14.01 2.44 5.93
CA GLY A 77 14.99 2.36 4.84
C GLY A 77 15.81 1.06 4.79
N LYS A 78 15.42 0.05 5.58
CA LYS A 78 15.90 -1.33 5.48
C LYS A 78 14.88 -2.18 4.72
N PHE A 79 15.33 -3.29 4.14
CA PHE A 79 14.53 -4.19 3.32
C PHE A 79 14.82 -5.64 3.71
N LEU A 80 13.93 -6.57 3.33
CA LEU A 80 14.19 -7.99 3.48
C LEU A 80 15.48 -8.42 2.77
N ASP A 81 16.29 -9.20 3.49
CA ASP A 81 17.50 -9.84 2.95
C ASP A 81 17.16 -11.07 2.11
N ARG A 82 16.11 -11.81 2.49
CA ARG A 82 15.67 -13.04 1.82
C ARG A 82 14.24 -12.90 1.32
N ALA A 83 13.94 -13.53 0.20
CA ALA A 83 12.58 -13.61 -0.31
C ALA A 83 11.64 -14.34 0.66
N LEU A 84 10.37 -13.96 0.63
CA LEU A 84 9.29 -14.70 1.27
C LEU A 84 9.09 -16.05 0.54
N PRO A 85 8.46 -17.06 1.19
CA PRO A 85 8.27 -18.39 0.60
C PRO A 85 7.55 -18.39 -0.75
N GLU A 86 6.65 -17.42 -0.99
CA GLU A 86 5.91 -17.30 -2.24
C GLU A 86 6.63 -16.45 -3.31
N GLY A 87 7.83 -15.94 -3.00
CA GLY A 87 8.73 -15.27 -3.94
C GLY A 87 10.00 -16.09 -4.20
N GLY A 88 11.11 -15.40 -4.48
CA GLY A 88 12.45 -15.96 -4.70
C GLY A 88 12.76 -16.32 -6.15
N GLY A 89 11.78 -16.22 -7.05
CA GLY A 89 12.00 -16.42 -8.49
C GLY A 89 12.66 -15.20 -9.16
N PRO A 90 13.34 -15.39 -10.30
CA PRO A 90 13.83 -14.27 -11.10
C PRO A 90 12.65 -13.42 -11.57
N ASN A 91 12.85 -12.11 -11.66
CA ASN A 91 11.84 -11.20 -12.21
C ASN A 91 12.29 -10.66 -13.59
N PRO A 92 11.80 -11.21 -14.71
CA PRO A 92 12.20 -10.79 -16.05
C PRO A 92 11.91 -9.31 -16.36
N ALA A 93 10.94 -8.70 -15.65
CA ALA A 93 10.61 -7.29 -15.84
C ALA A 93 11.71 -6.35 -15.32
N CYS A 94 12.65 -6.84 -14.49
CA CYS A 94 13.80 -6.05 -14.02
C CYS A 94 14.69 -5.56 -15.17
N ALA A 95 14.89 -6.37 -16.21
CA ALA A 95 15.72 -5.99 -17.36
C ALA A 95 15.16 -4.79 -18.14
N GLN A 96 13.85 -4.57 -18.06
CA GLN A 96 13.15 -3.49 -18.76
C GLN A 96 12.84 -2.29 -17.85
N THR A 97 13.17 -2.39 -16.56
CA THR A 97 12.82 -1.38 -15.56
C THR A 97 14.08 -0.64 -15.12
N ALA A 98 14.27 0.56 -15.67
CA ALA A 98 15.38 1.42 -15.26
C ALA A 98 15.19 1.96 -13.84
N ARG A 99 16.31 2.18 -13.13
CA ARG A 99 16.32 2.98 -11.90
C ARG A 99 16.05 4.45 -12.22
N ARG A 100 15.53 5.18 -11.24
CA ARG A 100 15.30 6.64 -11.30
C ARG A 100 16.20 7.36 -10.30
N GLU A 101 16.03 8.67 -10.17
CA GLU A 101 16.69 9.45 -9.12
C GLU A 101 16.31 8.92 -7.73
N GLU A 102 17.28 8.87 -6.82
CA GLU A 102 17.06 8.43 -5.44
C GLU A 102 16.19 9.43 -4.67
N ASP A 103 15.22 8.94 -3.92
CA ASP A 103 14.45 9.71 -2.94
C ASP A 103 14.83 9.21 -1.54
N ALA A 104 15.71 9.95 -0.87
CA ALA A 104 16.14 9.65 0.50
C ALA A 104 15.22 10.28 1.56
N GLY A 105 14.08 10.84 1.16
CA GLY A 105 13.13 11.50 2.06
C GLY A 105 12.35 10.52 2.93
N GLU A 106 11.38 11.07 3.66
CA GLU A 106 10.56 10.32 4.61
C GLU A 106 9.81 9.13 3.97
N ASN A 107 9.44 9.23 2.69
CA ASN A 107 8.85 8.15 1.92
C ASN A 107 9.70 6.87 1.90
N SER A 108 11.03 7.01 1.83
CA SER A 108 11.98 5.89 1.87
C SER A 108 12.00 5.12 3.20
N LYS A 109 11.36 5.68 4.24
CA LYS A 109 11.25 5.08 5.57
C LYS A 109 9.96 4.29 5.77
N SER A 110 9.07 4.31 4.78
CA SER A 110 7.77 3.62 4.84
C SER A 110 7.92 2.18 5.31
N ILE A 111 7.07 1.81 6.26
CA ILE A 111 6.78 0.40 6.50
C ILE A 111 6.03 -0.13 5.28
N ALA A 112 6.55 -1.20 4.72
CA ALA A 112 5.86 -2.03 3.73
C ALA A 112 5.58 -3.39 4.34
N PHE A 113 4.41 -3.97 4.07
CA PHE A 113 4.03 -5.28 4.58
C PHE A 113 3.21 -6.10 3.58
N LEU A 114 3.31 -7.42 3.75
CA LEU A 114 2.46 -8.40 3.10
C LEU A 114 1.54 -9.02 4.15
N LEU A 115 0.24 -9.00 3.91
CA LEU A 115 -0.76 -9.66 4.75
C LEU A 115 -1.22 -10.94 4.08
N ARG A 116 -1.25 -12.04 4.84
CA ARG A 116 -1.85 -13.31 4.46
C ARG A 116 -3.01 -13.67 5.38
N PHE A 117 -4.17 -13.97 4.80
CA PHE A 117 -5.33 -14.50 5.48
C PHE A 117 -5.77 -15.80 4.80
N GLY A 118 -5.34 -16.95 5.35
CA GLY A 118 -5.45 -18.22 4.63
C GLY A 118 -4.72 -18.14 3.29
N LYS A 119 -5.44 -18.33 2.18
CA LYS A 119 -4.91 -18.19 0.81
C LYS A 119 -4.93 -16.75 0.28
N PHE A 120 -5.68 -15.84 0.91
CA PHE A 120 -5.76 -14.44 0.48
C PHE A 120 -4.47 -13.68 0.81
N ARG A 121 -3.95 -12.90 -0.16
CA ARG A 121 -2.72 -12.10 -0.01
C ARG A 121 -2.96 -10.63 -0.37
N PHE A 122 -2.47 -9.72 0.47
CA PHE A 122 -2.57 -8.27 0.30
C PHE A 122 -1.20 -7.59 0.46
N ALA A 123 -0.87 -6.64 -0.41
CA ALA A 123 0.31 -5.80 -0.30
C ALA A 123 -0.05 -4.33 -0.03
N ASP A 124 0.60 -3.75 0.97
CA ASP A 124 0.65 -2.31 1.24
C ASP A 124 2.11 -1.92 1.46
N LEU A 125 2.65 -1.12 0.54
CA LEU A 125 4.04 -0.70 0.55
C LEU A 125 4.21 0.76 0.98
N GLY A 126 3.18 1.37 1.57
CA GLY A 126 3.17 2.76 1.97
C GLY A 126 3.45 3.69 0.79
N ASP A 127 4.40 4.60 0.97
CA ASP A 127 4.84 5.53 -0.08
C ASP A 127 6.28 5.22 -0.51
N LEU A 128 6.73 3.95 -0.44
CA LEU A 128 8.08 3.58 -0.87
C LEU A 128 8.38 4.12 -2.28
N PRO A 129 9.52 4.80 -2.49
CA PRO A 129 9.89 5.28 -3.81
C PRO A 129 10.31 4.15 -4.76
N TRP A 130 10.40 4.49 -6.04
CA TRP A 130 10.67 3.60 -7.16
C TRP A 130 11.87 2.69 -6.92
N ASN A 131 13.01 3.27 -6.50
CA ASN A 131 14.24 2.51 -6.33
C ASN A 131 14.21 1.61 -5.09
N GLU A 132 13.46 1.97 -4.07
CA GLU A 132 13.22 1.18 -2.86
C GLU A 132 12.36 -0.03 -3.17
N GLU A 133 11.30 0.14 -3.96
CA GLU A 133 10.47 -0.96 -4.45
C GLU A 133 11.27 -1.93 -5.33
N LEU A 134 12.22 -1.43 -6.12
CA LEU A 134 13.14 -2.30 -6.87
C LEU A 134 14.03 -3.16 -5.97
N LYS A 135 14.33 -2.76 -4.71
CA LYS A 135 15.08 -3.61 -3.76
C LYS A 135 14.26 -4.83 -3.29
N LEU A 136 12.94 -4.78 -3.47
CA LEU A 136 12.00 -5.87 -3.18
C LEU A 136 11.64 -6.69 -4.43
N ALA A 137 11.76 -6.11 -5.63
CA ALA A 137 11.34 -6.76 -6.87
C ALA A 137 12.49 -7.22 -7.77
N CYS A 138 13.72 -6.75 -7.55
CA CYS A 138 14.88 -7.01 -8.43
C CYS A 138 16.16 -7.37 -7.66
N PRO A 139 17.01 -8.24 -8.23
CA PRO A 139 16.81 -9.01 -9.48
C PRO A 139 15.80 -10.16 -9.35
N GLU A 140 15.45 -10.49 -8.11
CA GLU A 140 14.48 -11.52 -7.74
C GLU A 140 13.24 -10.86 -7.15
N ASP A 141 12.08 -11.44 -7.44
CA ASP A 141 10.84 -11.08 -6.76
C ASP A 141 10.88 -11.59 -5.33
N LYS A 142 11.07 -10.72 -4.34
CA LYS A 142 11.10 -11.12 -2.92
C LYS A 142 9.72 -11.33 -2.31
N LEU A 143 8.66 -10.84 -2.96
CA LEU A 143 7.33 -10.71 -2.36
C LEU A 143 6.37 -11.79 -2.84
N GLY A 144 6.48 -12.18 -4.11
CA GLY A 144 5.54 -13.07 -4.77
C GLY A 144 4.22 -12.37 -5.14
N GLU A 145 3.36 -13.13 -5.79
CA GLU A 145 2.07 -12.63 -6.27
C GLU A 145 1.08 -12.32 -5.14
N VAL A 146 0.16 -11.38 -5.34
CA VAL A 146 -0.88 -10.99 -4.36
C VAL A 146 -2.28 -10.88 -4.98
N ASP A 147 -3.33 -11.05 -4.18
CA ASP A 147 -4.70 -10.85 -4.65
C ASP A 147 -5.02 -9.36 -4.80
N VAL A 148 -4.68 -8.58 -3.77
CA VAL A 148 -4.98 -7.15 -3.70
C VAL A 148 -3.71 -6.36 -3.45
N TYR A 149 -3.46 -5.36 -4.29
CA TYR A 149 -2.39 -4.38 -4.14
C TYR A 149 -2.98 -3.00 -3.85
N LEU A 150 -2.68 -2.44 -2.68
CA LEU A 150 -2.90 -1.02 -2.43
C LEU A 150 -1.76 -0.25 -3.11
N THR A 151 -2.08 0.56 -4.11
CA THR A 151 -1.03 1.20 -4.92
C THR A 151 -0.09 2.01 -4.04
N THR A 152 1.20 1.75 -4.14
CA THR A 152 2.21 2.53 -3.43
C THR A 152 2.10 4.00 -3.78
N HIS A 153 2.26 4.86 -2.78
CA HIS A 153 2.35 6.30 -2.95
C HIS A 153 1.18 6.87 -3.77
N HIS A 154 -0.02 6.34 -3.55
CA HIS A 154 -1.26 6.77 -4.20
C HIS A 154 -1.29 6.58 -5.72
N GLY A 155 -0.37 5.79 -6.29
CA GLY A 155 -0.17 5.73 -7.74
C GLY A 155 0.45 7.02 -8.30
N VAL A 156 1.38 7.63 -7.58
CA VAL A 156 2.29 8.65 -8.12
C VAL A 156 3.37 7.97 -8.95
N ASP A 157 3.78 8.57 -10.07
CA ASP A 157 4.85 8.08 -10.95
C ASP A 157 6.25 8.36 -10.36
N ARG A 158 6.39 8.07 -9.07
CA ARG A 158 7.65 7.97 -8.32
C ARG A 158 7.73 6.64 -7.57
N SER A 159 6.72 5.79 -7.74
CA SER A 159 6.55 4.48 -7.14
C SER A 159 5.80 3.58 -8.13
N GLY A 160 5.60 2.31 -7.78
CA GLY A 160 4.98 1.30 -8.63
C GLY A 160 5.73 1.01 -9.93
N PRO A 161 7.06 0.72 -9.90
CA PRO A 161 7.78 0.34 -11.10
C PRO A 161 7.14 -0.89 -11.77
N PRO A 162 7.18 -1.00 -13.12
CA PRO A 162 6.70 -2.18 -13.82
C PRO A 162 7.25 -3.49 -13.25
N ALA A 163 8.54 -3.55 -12.87
CA ALA A 163 9.09 -4.72 -12.20
C ALA A 163 8.35 -5.14 -10.93
N LEU A 164 7.99 -4.19 -10.05
CA LEU A 164 7.23 -4.50 -8.84
C LEU A 164 5.80 -4.92 -9.20
N VAL A 165 5.10 -4.15 -10.04
CA VAL A 165 3.70 -4.44 -10.36
C VAL A 165 3.56 -5.79 -11.06
N ARG A 166 4.55 -6.19 -11.87
CA ARG A 166 4.64 -7.51 -12.50
C ARG A 166 4.95 -8.63 -11.51
N ALA A 167 5.81 -8.40 -10.52
CA ALA A 167 6.09 -9.35 -9.44
C ALA A 167 4.84 -9.60 -8.58
N LEU A 168 4.19 -8.53 -8.14
CA LEU A 168 2.95 -8.62 -7.36
C LEU A 168 1.79 -9.23 -8.16
N ASN A 169 1.77 -9.03 -9.49
CA ASN A 169 0.77 -9.54 -10.42
C ASN A 169 -0.68 -9.50 -9.87
N PRO A 170 -1.17 -8.35 -9.36
CA PRO A 170 -2.39 -8.33 -8.55
C PRO A 170 -3.65 -8.69 -9.36
N ARG A 171 -4.64 -9.32 -8.70
CA ARG A 171 -5.99 -9.45 -9.28
C ARG A 171 -6.75 -8.14 -9.21
N VAL A 172 -6.55 -7.40 -8.11
CA VAL A 172 -7.16 -6.09 -7.88
C VAL A 172 -6.12 -5.09 -7.41
N ALA A 173 -6.16 -3.91 -8.00
CA ALA A 173 -5.47 -2.74 -7.47
C ALA A 173 -6.47 -1.78 -6.82
N LEU A 174 -6.15 -1.29 -5.63
CA LEU A 174 -6.86 -0.22 -4.95
C LEU A 174 -5.98 1.03 -4.97
N MET A 175 -6.36 2.04 -5.74
CA MET A 175 -5.64 3.30 -5.74
C MET A 175 -6.19 4.23 -4.66
N ASN A 176 -5.42 4.44 -3.61
CA ASN A 176 -5.71 5.34 -2.49
C ASN A 176 -5.36 6.80 -2.83
N ASN A 177 -5.62 7.23 -4.07
CA ASN A 177 -5.38 8.59 -4.52
C ASN A 177 -6.41 9.59 -3.99
N GLY A 178 -6.02 10.86 -4.01
CA GLY A 178 -6.92 12.00 -3.92
C GLY A 178 -7.21 12.58 -5.30
N ALA A 179 -8.02 13.64 -5.35
CA ALA A 179 -8.31 14.32 -6.61
C ALA A 179 -7.06 14.92 -7.28
N ARG A 180 -6.08 15.33 -6.47
CA ARG A 180 -4.84 16.01 -6.89
C ARG A 180 -3.54 15.30 -6.48
N LYS A 181 -3.61 14.28 -5.62
CA LYS A 181 -2.45 13.48 -5.18
C LYS A 181 -2.59 12.06 -5.72
N GLY A 182 -1.59 11.58 -6.45
CA GLY A 182 -1.64 10.26 -7.11
C GLY A 182 -2.47 10.24 -8.39
N GLY A 183 -2.68 9.03 -8.91
CA GLY A 183 -3.32 8.82 -10.20
C GLY A 183 -2.55 9.44 -11.35
N ASP A 184 -1.23 9.24 -11.38
CA ASP A 184 -0.37 9.64 -12.48
C ASP A 184 -0.43 8.59 -13.63
N PRO A 185 -0.33 8.99 -14.92
CA PRO A 185 -0.47 8.09 -16.05
C PRO A 185 0.39 6.82 -15.99
N GLY A 186 1.66 6.93 -15.58
CA GLY A 186 2.57 5.80 -15.47
C GLY A 186 2.09 4.70 -14.51
N ALA A 187 1.38 5.06 -13.44
CA ALA A 187 0.80 4.09 -12.52
C ALA A 187 -0.35 3.31 -13.17
N PHE A 188 -1.19 3.97 -13.97
CA PHE A 188 -2.24 3.28 -14.74
C PHE A 188 -1.65 2.36 -15.80
N GLU A 189 -0.62 2.81 -16.52
CA GLU A 189 0.08 2.00 -17.52
C GLU A 189 0.68 0.74 -16.90
N ALA A 190 1.40 0.86 -15.78
CA ALA A 190 1.98 -0.28 -15.07
C ALA A 190 0.91 -1.29 -14.61
N LEU A 191 -0.20 -0.80 -14.07
CA LEU A 191 -1.33 -1.64 -13.64
C LEU A 191 -2.03 -2.32 -14.81
N GLN A 192 -2.38 -1.59 -15.87
CA GLN A 192 -3.02 -2.13 -17.06
C GLN A 192 -2.16 -3.18 -17.77
N ALA A 193 -0.83 -3.05 -17.64
CA ALA A 193 0.08 -4.02 -18.19
C ALA A 193 0.03 -5.34 -17.42
N ALA A 194 -0.30 -5.36 -16.12
CA ALA A 194 -0.28 -6.56 -15.27
C ALA A 194 -1.27 -7.64 -15.76
N PRO A 195 -0.83 -8.89 -16.06
CA PRO A 195 -1.65 -9.85 -16.79
C PRO A 195 -2.86 -10.35 -16.01
N ARG A 196 -2.76 -10.40 -14.67
CA ARG A 196 -3.82 -10.91 -13.80
C ARG A 196 -4.80 -9.82 -13.34
N LEU A 197 -4.57 -8.56 -13.68
CA LEU A 197 -5.42 -7.48 -13.19
C LEU A 197 -6.84 -7.57 -13.77
N GLU A 198 -7.79 -7.91 -12.90
CA GLU A 198 -9.21 -7.99 -13.26
C GLU A 198 -9.93 -6.64 -13.11
N SER A 199 -9.41 -5.75 -12.25
CA SER A 199 -10.01 -4.44 -12.01
C SER A 199 -9.15 -3.52 -11.16
N LEU A 200 -9.16 -2.25 -11.54
CA LEU A 200 -8.79 -1.13 -10.69
C LEU A 200 -10.02 -0.58 -9.96
N TRP A 201 -9.85 -0.27 -8.67
CA TRP A 201 -10.76 0.58 -7.89
C TRP A 201 -10.01 1.78 -7.35
N GLN A 202 -10.71 2.90 -7.14
CA GLN A 202 -10.08 4.15 -6.75
C GLN A 202 -10.82 4.85 -5.63
N ALA A 203 -10.06 5.39 -4.68
CA ALA A 203 -10.58 6.20 -3.59
C ALA A 203 -11.17 7.51 -4.14
N HIS A 204 -10.47 8.19 -5.05
CA HIS A 204 -10.95 9.45 -5.65
C HIS A 204 -10.80 9.44 -7.17
N TYR A 205 -11.66 10.20 -7.85
CA TYR A 205 -11.43 10.60 -9.23
C TYR A 205 -10.16 11.43 -9.31
N SER A 206 -9.16 11.00 -10.09
CA SER A 206 -7.94 11.77 -10.33
C SER A 206 -8.15 12.76 -11.47
N LEU A 207 -7.90 14.04 -11.20
CA LEU A 207 -7.93 15.09 -12.23
C LEU A 207 -6.81 14.92 -13.27
N LYS A 208 -5.73 14.20 -12.93
CA LYS A 208 -4.61 13.92 -13.82
C LYS A 208 -4.88 12.73 -14.75
N ALA A 209 -5.66 11.75 -14.27
CA ALA A 209 -5.86 10.49 -14.99
C ALA A 209 -6.80 10.61 -16.19
N GLY A 210 -7.63 11.66 -16.25
CA GLY A 210 -8.58 11.87 -17.35
C GLY A 210 -9.44 10.63 -17.60
N GLY A 211 -9.40 10.10 -18.82
CA GLY A 211 -10.14 8.89 -19.22
C GLY A 211 -9.61 7.57 -18.64
N ALA A 212 -8.43 7.56 -18.00
CA ALA A 212 -7.86 6.36 -17.39
C ALA A 212 -8.47 6.02 -16.02
N ASN A 213 -9.23 6.94 -15.42
CA ASN A 213 -9.94 6.68 -14.18
C ASN A 213 -10.82 5.41 -14.29
N ALA A 214 -10.97 4.70 -13.18
CA ALA A 214 -11.86 3.56 -13.04
C ALA A 214 -13.31 3.98 -13.36
N PRO A 215 -14.17 3.04 -13.78
CA PRO A 215 -15.59 3.32 -13.98
C PRO A 215 -16.26 3.87 -12.72
N ASP A 216 -17.30 4.71 -12.87
CA ASP A 216 -17.97 5.40 -11.75
C ASP A 216 -18.28 4.48 -10.57
N HIS A 217 -18.87 3.30 -10.84
CA HIS A 217 -19.25 2.36 -9.78
C HIS A 217 -18.07 1.83 -8.93
N ARG A 218 -16.81 2.01 -9.38
CA ARG A 218 -15.58 1.67 -8.63
C ARG A 218 -14.78 2.88 -8.15
N LEU A 219 -15.31 4.09 -8.33
CA LEU A 219 -14.79 5.33 -7.77
C LEU A 219 -15.58 5.70 -6.50
N ALA A 220 -14.92 5.70 -5.34
CA ALA A 220 -15.61 6.04 -4.10
C ALA A 220 -15.99 7.52 -4.03
N ASN A 221 -15.09 8.43 -4.41
CA ASN A 221 -15.29 9.87 -4.30
C ASN A 221 -15.05 10.57 -5.65
N ILE A 222 -16.12 11.06 -6.29
CA ILE A 222 -16.07 11.64 -7.65
C ILE A 222 -16.09 13.17 -7.67
N VAL A 223 -16.40 13.82 -6.54
CA VAL A 223 -16.38 15.28 -6.42
C VAL A 223 -15.35 15.70 -5.37
N GLU A 224 -14.47 16.62 -5.74
CA GLU A 224 -13.44 17.14 -4.85
C GLU A 224 -14.06 17.86 -3.63
N GLY A 225 -13.54 17.58 -2.44
CA GLY A 225 -13.97 18.24 -1.20
C GLY A 225 -15.35 17.85 -0.68
N MET A 226 -16.07 16.93 -1.33
CA MET A 226 -17.38 16.46 -0.90
C MET A 226 -17.37 14.99 -0.47
N CYS A 227 -17.83 14.76 0.77
CA CYS A 227 -18.04 13.44 1.37
C CYS A 227 -16.78 12.56 1.47
N GLY A 228 -16.78 11.62 2.42
CA GLY A 228 -15.73 10.62 2.58
C GLY A 228 -16.32 9.22 2.45
N HIS A 229 -16.51 8.73 1.23
CA HIS A 229 -16.93 7.36 0.97
C HIS A 229 -15.74 6.42 0.93
N SER A 230 -15.95 5.18 1.39
CA SER A 230 -14.90 4.16 1.44
C SER A 230 -15.11 3.07 0.39
N LEU A 231 -14.00 2.45 0.01
CA LEU A 231 -13.99 1.11 -0.58
C LEU A 231 -13.75 0.11 0.54
N VAL A 232 -14.45 -1.02 0.49
CA VAL A 232 -14.32 -2.08 1.49
C VAL A 232 -13.94 -3.38 0.80
N VAL A 233 -12.84 -4.00 1.24
CA VAL A 233 -12.49 -5.38 0.89
C VAL A 233 -12.96 -6.31 1.99
N LYS A 234 -13.64 -7.39 1.61
CA LYS A 234 -13.99 -8.50 2.52
C LYS A 234 -13.32 -9.76 2.00
N ALA A 235 -12.20 -10.14 2.62
CA ALA A 235 -11.45 -11.34 2.27
C ALA A 235 -11.94 -12.58 3.03
N ARG A 236 -11.76 -13.74 2.43
CA ARG A 236 -12.03 -15.06 3.03
C ARG A 236 -10.76 -15.92 3.00
N PRO A 237 -10.61 -16.89 3.93
CA PRO A 237 -9.39 -17.68 4.03
C PRO A 237 -9.17 -18.64 2.84
N ASP A 238 -10.17 -18.85 2.00
CA ASP A 238 -10.04 -19.62 0.75
C ASP A 238 -9.42 -18.81 -0.40
N GLY A 239 -9.11 -17.52 -0.19
CA GLY A 239 -8.56 -16.63 -1.21
C GLY A 239 -9.63 -15.89 -2.01
N SER A 240 -10.91 -16.20 -1.83
CA SER A 240 -12.00 -15.38 -2.39
C SER A 240 -12.15 -14.06 -1.64
N PHE A 241 -12.62 -13.03 -2.32
CA PHE A 241 -12.89 -11.74 -1.69
C PHE A 241 -13.94 -10.93 -2.44
N THR A 242 -14.56 -9.97 -1.76
CA THR A 242 -15.45 -8.97 -2.35
C THR A 242 -14.82 -7.59 -2.23
N VAL A 243 -14.96 -6.76 -3.27
CA VAL A 243 -14.74 -5.31 -3.17
C VAL A 243 -16.06 -4.58 -3.32
N MET A 244 -16.34 -3.65 -2.41
CA MET A 244 -17.59 -2.87 -2.37
C MET A 244 -17.31 -1.37 -2.33
N ASN A 245 -18.04 -0.61 -3.12
CA ASN A 245 -18.06 0.86 -3.06
C ASN A 245 -19.23 1.33 -2.20
N LEU A 246 -18.94 1.96 -1.06
CA LEU A 246 -19.98 2.42 -0.14
C LEU A 246 -20.78 3.61 -0.66
N ARG A 247 -20.29 4.34 -1.68
CA ARG A 247 -21.07 5.41 -2.32
C ARG A 247 -22.24 4.85 -3.12
N THR A 248 -22.01 3.79 -3.89
CA THR A 248 -22.98 3.28 -4.88
C THR A 248 -23.66 1.99 -4.44
N GLY A 249 -23.12 1.31 -3.42
CA GLY A 249 -23.54 -0.05 -3.03
C GLY A 249 -23.09 -1.14 -4.01
N TYR A 250 -22.41 -0.77 -5.10
CA TYR A 250 -21.87 -1.73 -6.06
C TYR A 250 -20.82 -2.62 -5.40
N ARG A 251 -20.87 -3.91 -5.74
CA ARG A 251 -19.93 -4.94 -5.26
C ARG A 251 -19.50 -5.83 -6.41
N LYS A 252 -18.25 -6.25 -6.42
CA LYS A 252 -17.74 -7.31 -7.29
C LYS A 252 -17.13 -8.41 -6.42
N GLU A 253 -17.52 -9.64 -6.71
CA GLU A 253 -16.95 -10.85 -6.11
C GLU A 253 -15.78 -11.34 -6.96
N TYR A 254 -14.71 -11.78 -6.30
CA TYR A 254 -13.54 -12.40 -6.88
C TYR A 254 -13.46 -13.81 -6.30
N PRO A 255 -13.77 -14.86 -7.08
CA PRO A 255 -13.77 -16.22 -6.58
C PRO A 255 -12.35 -16.66 -6.21
N ALA A 256 -12.24 -17.67 -5.35
CA ALA A 256 -10.95 -18.31 -5.05
C ALA A 256 -10.29 -18.80 -6.35
N LEU A 257 -8.97 -18.67 -6.44
CA LEU A 257 -8.21 -19.29 -7.53
C LEU A 257 -8.23 -20.82 -7.34
N PRO A 258 -8.23 -21.60 -8.44
CA PRO A 258 -8.05 -23.05 -8.35
C PRO A 258 -6.76 -23.39 -7.60
N ASP A 259 -6.77 -24.50 -6.86
CA ASP A 259 -5.54 -25.06 -6.34
C ASP A 259 -4.69 -25.55 -7.53
N ASN A 260 -3.45 -25.04 -7.63
CA ASN A 260 -2.47 -25.50 -8.61
C ASN A 260 -1.86 -26.85 -8.20
#